data_AF-A0A1W9V030-F1
#
_entry.id   AF-A0A1W9V030-F1
#
_cell.length_a   1.000
_cell.length_b   1.000
_cell.length_c   1.000
_cell.angle_alpha   90.00
_cell.angle_beta   90.00
_cell.angle_gamma   90.00
#
_symmetry.space_group_name_H-M   'P 1'
#
loop_
_entity.id
_entity.type
_entity.pdbx_description
1 polymer ?
#
loop_
_entity_poly.entity_id
_entity_poly.type
_entity_poly.pdbx_seq_one_letter_code
_entity_poly.pdbx_strand_id
1 'polypeptide(L)' 'MAPVDRNILRLAVYELIFDGGIPPKVAINEAVELAKTFGSESSPRFVNGVLGSLALKSRQSSWSQSSKKAPPRQKVLA' A
#
# COMPACT_ATOMS: atom_id res chain seq x y z
N MET A 1 1.46 21.27 -0.23
CA MET A 1 0.64 20.23 -0.89
C MET A 1 -0.64 20.87 -1.37
N ALA A 2 -0.96 20.73 -2.66
CA ALA A 2 -2.21 21.27 -3.20
C ALA A 2 -3.43 20.55 -2.57
N PRO A 3 -4.58 21.22 -2.44
CA PRO A 3 -5.80 20.58 -1.93
C PRO A 3 -6.19 19.31 -2.69
N VAL A 4 -5.97 19.30 -4.01
CA VAL A 4 -6.25 18.13 -4.88
C VAL A 4 -5.37 16.94 -4.50
N ASP A 5 -4.04 17.11 -4.43
CA ASP A 5 -3.11 16.04 -4.05
C ASP A 5 -3.49 15.44 -2.68
N ARG A 6 -3.90 16.31 -1.73
CA ARG A 6 -4.32 15.89 -0.39
C ARG A 6 -5.53 14.98 -0.44
N ASN A 7 -6.52 15.32 -1.27
CA ASN A 7 -7.76 14.57 -1.37
C ASN A 7 -7.53 13.23 -2.09
N ILE A 8 -6.72 13.22 -3.15
CA ILE A 8 -6.31 12.00 -3.86
C ILE A 8 -5.59 11.04 -2.89
N LEU A 9 -4.62 11.54 -2.14
CA LEU A 9 -3.87 10.73 -1.18
C LEU A 9 -4.78 10.16 -0.08
N ARG A 10 -5.74 10.92 0.42
CA ARG A 10 -6.68 10.43 1.44
C ARG A 10 -7.55 9.29 0.92
N LEU A 11 -8.08 9.43 -0.29
CA LEU A 11 -8.89 8.38 -0.92
C LEU A 11 -8.07 7.11 -1.11
N ALA A 12 -6.89 7.23 -1.72
CA ALA A 12 -6.01 6.09 -1.96
C ALA A 12 -5.55 5.41 -0.65
N VAL A 13 -5.22 6.20 0.38
CA VAL A 13 -4.84 5.65 1.70
C VAL A 13 -6.02 4.95 2.36
N TYR A 14 -7.22 5.50 2.25
CA TYR A 14 -8.42 4.86 2.77
C TYR A 14 -8.61 3.48 2.13
N GLU A 15 -8.55 3.41 0.80
CA GLU A 15 -8.67 2.13 0.08
C GLU A 15 -7.57 1.16 0.50
N LEU A 16 -6.31 1.61 0.54
CA LEU A 16 -5.16 0.76 0.88
C LEU A 16 -5.19 0.18 2.30
N ILE A 17 -5.81 0.88 3.26
CA ILE A 17 -5.78 0.50 4.68
C ILE A 17 -7.08 -0.15 5.13
N PHE A 18 -8.22 0.35 4.66
CA PHE A 18 -9.53 -0.02 5.18
C PHE A 18 -10.37 -0.83 4.17
N ASP A 19 -10.11 -0.70 2.86
CA ASP A 19 -10.82 -1.45 1.83
C ASP A 19 -9.96 -2.59 1.26
N GLY A 20 -10.10 -3.78 1.85
CA GLY A 20 -9.39 -4.98 1.40
C GLY A 20 -9.84 -5.53 0.03
N GLY A 21 -10.86 -4.93 -0.61
CA GLY A 21 -11.37 -5.37 -1.90
C GLY A 21 -10.49 -4.97 -3.10
N ILE A 22 -9.66 -3.94 -2.94
CA ILE A 22 -8.90 -3.36 -4.06
C ILE A 22 -7.41 -3.73 -3.94
N PRO A 23 -6.82 -4.37 -4.97
CA PRO A 23 -5.38 -4.65 -4.96
C PRO A 23 -4.57 -3.36 -4.82
N PRO A 24 -3.55 -3.30 -3.95
CA PRO A 24 -2.79 -2.07 -3.71
C PRO A 24 -2.19 -1.42 -4.95
N LYS A 25 -1.79 -2.22 -5.94
CA LYS A 25 -1.26 -1.72 -7.21
C LYS A 25 -2.31 -0.96 -8.02
N VAL A 26 -3.57 -1.41 -7.99
CA VAL A 26 -4.69 -0.78 -8.69
C VAL A 26 -5.02 0.55 -8.03
N ALA A 27 -5.22 0.59 -6.70
CA ALA A 27 -5.48 1.83 -5.97
C ALA A 27 -4.40 2.90 -6.22
N ILE A 28 -3.12 2.50 -6.27
CA ILE A 28 -2.01 3.42 -6.60
C ILE A 28 -2.10 3.92 -8.03
N ASN A 29 -2.40 3.04 -9.00
CA ASN A 29 -2.51 3.43 -10.41
C ASN A 29 -3.63 4.46 -10.61
N GLU A 30 -4.82 4.22 -10.05
CA GLU A 30 -5.96 5.13 -10.15
C GLU A 30 -5.67 6.47 -9.48
N ALA A 31 -5.01 6.48 -8.32
CA ALA A 31 -4.58 7.71 -7.66
C ALA A 31 -3.61 8.53 -8.53
N VAL A 32 -2.70 7.88 -9.25
CA VAL A 32 -1.76 8.54 -10.17
C VAL A 32 -2.48 9.10 -11.40
N GLU A 33 -3.46 8.39 -11.96
CA GLU A 33 -4.29 8.90 -13.06
C GLU A 33 -5.11 10.12 -12.62
N LEU A 34 -5.76 10.09 -11.45
CA LEU A 34 -6.44 11.27 -10.90
C LEU A 34 -5.49 12.47 -10.73
N ALA A 35 -4.24 12.21 -10.32
CA ALA A 35 -3.24 13.26 -10.18
C ALA A 35 -2.80 13.86 -11.51
N LYS A 36 -2.83 13.09 -12.62
CA LYS A 36 -2.60 13.61 -13.97
C LYS A 36 -3.78 14.46 -14.45
N THR A 37 -5.01 14.03 -14.14
CA THR A 37 -6.22 14.71 -14.60
C THR A 37 -6.48 16.02 -13.87
N PHE A 38 -6.26 16.05 -12.55
CA PHE A 38 -6.69 17.17 -11.69
C PHE A 38 -5.55 17.90 -10.98
N GLY A 39 -4.35 17.33 -10.99
CA GLY A 39 -3.17 17.90 -10.32
C GLY A 39 -2.35 18.83 -11.20
N SER A 40 -1.17 19.18 -10.69
CA SER A 40 -0.12 19.86 -11.46
C SER A 40 0.77 18.84 -12.17
N GLU A 41 1.68 19.31 -13.04
CA GLU A 41 2.67 18.43 -13.70
C GLU A 41 3.51 17.60 -12.71
N SER A 42 3.72 18.12 -11.49
CA SER A 42 4.47 17.42 -10.44
C SER A 42 3.64 16.40 -9.65
N SER A 43 2.31 16.49 -9.69
CA SER A 43 1.39 15.71 -8.87
C SER A 43 1.46 14.19 -9.10
N PRO A 44 1.51 13.67 -10.34
CA PRO A 44 1.59 12.22 -10.59
C PRO A 44 2.83 11.58 -9.95
N ARG A 45 3.99 12.24 -10.08
CA ARG A 45 5.25 11.77 -9.49
C ARG A 45 5.19 11.82 -7.96
N PHE A 46 4.64 12.90 -7.40
CA PHE A 46 4.49 13.06 -5.96
C PHE A 46 3.58 11.98 -5.35
N VAL A 47 2.39 11.78 -5.92
CA VAL A 47 1.41 10.78 -5.45
C VAL A 47 1.99 9.37 -5.54
N ASN A 48 2.61 9.00 -6.67
CA ASN A 48 3.24 7.70 -6.83
C ASN A 48 4.34 7.45 -5.78
N GLY A 49 5.16 8.47 -5.50
CA GLY A 49 6.23 8.38 -4.50
C GLY A 49 5.71 8.17 -3.07
N VAL A 50 4.65 8.88 -2.69
CA VAL A 50 4.05 8.77 -1.35
C VAL A 50 3.38 7.40 -1.16
N LEU A 51 2.52 6.99 -2.10
CA LEU A 51 1.78 5.74 -1.97
C LEU A 51 2.68 4.49 -2.13
N GLY A 52 3.70 4.57 -2.99
CA GLY A 52 4.71 3.51 -3.11
C GLY A 52 5.45 3.26 -1.79
N SER A 53 5.78 4.32 -1.06
CA SER A 53 6.43 4.21 0.26
C SER A 53 5.52 3.55 1.32
N LEU A 54 4.21 3.77 1.24
CA LEU A 54 3.23 3.14 2.14
C LEU A 54 3.02 1.65 1.83
N ALA A 55 2.93 1.30 0.54
CA ALA A 55 2.74 -0.09 0.10
C ALA A 55 3.97 -0.99 0.33
N LEU A 56 5.15 -0.42 0.57
CA LEU A 56 6.34 -1.16 1.02
C LEU A 56 6.25 -1.49 2.52
N LYS A 57 5.79 -0.53 3.34
CA LYS A 57 5.62 -0.73 4.79
C LYS A 57 4.55 -1.78 5.11
N SER A 58 3.43 -1.82 4.38
CA SER A 58 2.36 -2.81 4.61
C SER A 58 2.78 -4.26 4.32
N ARG A 59 3.77 -4.47 3.43
CA ARG A 59 4.32 -5.80 3.12
C ARG A 59 5.29 -6.32 4.17
N GLN A 60 5.98 -5.43 4.89
CA GLN A 60 6.86 -5.83 5.99
C GLN A 60 6.07 -6.35 7.19
N SER A 61 4.84 -5.87 7.40
CA SER A 61 3.93 -6.42 8.41
C SER A 61 3.43 -7.84 8.10
N SER A 62 3.44 -8.30 6.83
CA SER A 62 3.03 -9.68 6.49
C SER A 62 4.13 -10.72 6.75
N TRP A 63 5.40 -10.32 6.89
CA TRP A 63 6.49 -11.19 7.35
C TRP A 63 6.42 -11.52 8.86
N SER A 64 5.53 -10.86 9.62
CA SER A 64 5.26 -11.21 11.03
C SER A 64 4.10 -12.20 11.22
N GLN A 65 3.26 -12.45 10.19
CA GLN A 65 2.11 -13.35 10.32
C GLN A 65 2.39 -14.80 9.88
N SER A 66 3.48 -15.04 9.13
CA SER A 66 3.85 -16.38 8.65
C SER A 66 4.66 -17.21 9.66
N SER A 67 5.18 -16.60 10.73
CA SER A 67 6.02 -17.28 11.74
C SER A 67 5.24 -18.03 12.83
N LYS A 68 3.90 -18.09 12.77
CA LYS A 68 3.06 -18.85 13.72
C LYS A 68 2.70 -20.28 13.29
N LYS A 69 3.39 -20.89 12.32
CA LYS A 69 3.29 -22.35 12.10
C LYS A 69 4.23 -23.08 13.06
N ALA A 70 3.61 -23.90 13.94
CA ALA A 70 4.18 -24.64 15.05
C ALA A 70 5.53 -25.34 14.76
N PRO A 71 6.39 -25.57 15.78
CA PRO A 71 7.69 -26.21 15.59
C PRO A 71 7.54 -27.65 15.08
N PRO A 72 8.50 -28.16 14.28
CA PRO A 72 8.52 -29.56 13.90
C PRO A 72 8.66 -30.43 15.15
N ARG A 73 7.78 -31.42 15.31
CA ARG A 73 7.90 -32.44 16.37
C ARG A 73 9.25 -33.14 16.24
N GLN A 74 10.09 -32.96 17.25
CA GLN A 74 11.35 -33.65 17.44
C GLN A 74 11.09 -35.18 17.43
N LYS A 75 11.57 -35.89 16.40
CA LYS A 75 11.71 -37.35 16.48
C LYS A 75 13.00 -37.63 17.25
N VAL A 76 12.85 -37.86 18.55
CA VAL A 76 13.86 -38.57 19.35
C VAL A 76 13.80 -40.02 18.89
N LEU A 77 14.76 -40.44 18.08
CA LEU A 77 15.02 -41.86 17.84
C LEU A 77 16.00 -42.31 18.92
N ALA A 78 15.47 -43.02 19.91
CA ALA A 78 16.21 -44.01 20.69
C ALA A 78 16.21 -45.34 19.94
#